data_AF-A0A317YFA9-F1
#
_entry.id   AF-A0A317YFA9-F1
#
_cell.length_a   1.000
_cell.length_b   1.000
_cell.length_c   1.000
_cell.angle_alpha   90.00
_cell.angle_beta   90.00
_cell.angle_gamma   90.00
#
_symmetry.space_group_name_H-M   'P 1'
#
loop_
_entity.id
_entity.type
_entity.pdbx_description
1 polymer ?
#
loop_
_entity_poly.entity_id
_entity_poly.type
_entity_poly.pdbx_seq_one_letter_code
_entity_poly.pdbx_strand_id
1 'polypeptide(L)'
;MATVARLRWSTKWLLVPVAAAIVLSKFASTTRRAPQQLPPVVVVPGYATNELDARLTELYHPSSPRCGAHKAKGWFRLYLNYTALEDAADVRCFAEQMATAYDAASDDYRNAQGVETRVPFFGSTRAFRYPDPDRRNFSYMDKFVSRLERLGYRDGENLFGAPYDFRYAVAPPGHPSRVGDAFFGRLRRLVERASRANGGGPVTIVAHSYGGTLAHQFLLRRPLPWRRRFVRRFVPVAAPWGGVVLGMLTIVAGNNLGLPFVDPLALKGEYRSLQSSLWPLPNPNAFRAGQPLVTTRSRTYTAHDMADFLDAIGLGAAIVPYQSRVLPLFR
;
A
#
# COMPACT_ATOMS: atom_id res chain seq x y z
N MET A 1 -11.88 83.37 -0.82
CA MET A 1 -10.42 83.39 -0.59
C MET A 1 -9.96 81.98 -0.30
N ALA A 2 -8.80 81.60 -0.85
CA ALA A 2 -8.08 80.31 -0.79
C ALA A 2 -8.17 79.47 -2.10
N THR A 3 -6.97 79.17 -2.61
CA THR A 3 -6.57 78.96 -4.01
C THR A 3 -6.57 77.46 -4.39
N VAL A 4 -7.03 77.13 -5.60
CA VAL A 4 -6.99 75.76 -6.17
C VAL A 4 -5.88 75.70 -7.23
N ALA A 5 -4.90 74.81 -7.04
CA ALA A 5 -3.86 74.51 -8.03
C ALA A 5 -4.24 73.28 -8.87
N ARG A 6 -4.36 73.44 -10.18
CA ARG A 6 -4.41 72.36 -11.19
C ARG A 6 -3.04 72.27 -11.87
N LEU A 7 -2.42 71.09 -11.90
CA LEU A 7 -1.30 70.80 -12.80
C LEU A 7 -1.74 69.80 -13.89
N ARG A 8 -1.47 70.19 -15.13
CA ARG A 8 -1.66 69.43 -16.37
C ARG A 8 -0.38 68.65 -16.70
N TRP A 9 -0.54 67.42 -17.21
CA TRP A 9 0.55 66.64 -17.81
C TRP A 9 0.46 66.75 -19.33
N SER A 10 1.53 67.19 -19.98
CA SER A 10 1.61 67.36 -21.44
C SER A 10 2.42 66.24 -22.09
N THR A 11 1.82 65.61 -23.10
CA THR A 11 2.43 64.67 -24.04
C THR A 11 3.39 65.39 -25.00
N LYS A 12 4.56 64.81 -25.28
CA LYS A 12 5.31 65.07 -26.52
C LYS A 12 5.89 63.78 -27.08
N TRP A 13 5.59 63.55 -28.35
CA TRP A 13 6.16 62.52 -29.22
C TRP A 13 7.52 62.97 -29.75
N LEU A 14 8.46 62.05 -29.91
CA LEU A 14 9.65 62.21 -30.77
C LEU A 14 10.01 60.84 -31.39
N LEU A 15 10.02 60.82 -32.73
CA LEU A 15 10.43 59.73 -33.62
C LEU A 15 11.92 59.84 -33.91
N VAL A 16 12.70 58.75 -33.82
CA VAL A 16 13.99 58.52 -34.53
C VAL A 16 14.23 56.98 -34.60
N PRO A 17 15.05 56.44 -35.51
CA PRO A 17 14.61 55.71 -36.70
C PRO A 17 15.07 54.25 -36.75
N VAL A 18 14.55 53.55 -37.75
CA VAL A 18 14.90 52.19 -38.19
C VAL A 18 16.40 52.09 -38.54
N ALA A 19 17.22 51.55 -37.64
CA ALA A 19 18.58 51.09 -37.97
C ALA A 19 19.16 50.16 -36.88
N ALA A 20 18.68 48.91 -36.81
CA ALA A 20 19.44 47.75 -36.27
C ALA A 20 18.62 46.44 -36.42
N ALA A 21 18.04 46.19 -37.59
CA ALA A 21 17.28 44.96 -37.86
C ALA A 21 18.15 43.78 -38.35
N ILE A 22 19.48 43.89 -38.35
CA ILE A 22 20.38 42.85 -38.84
C ILE A 22 21.59 42.83 -37.91
N VAL A 23 21.65 41.85 -36.99
CA VAL A 23 22.87 41.21 -36.41
C VAL A 23 22.59 40.40 -35.13
N LEU A 24 21.43 40.50 -34.47
CA LEU A 24 21.12 39.67 -33.28
C LEU A 24 20.33 38.38 -33.55
N SER A 25 20.26 37.91 -34.80
CA SER A 25 19.60 36.63 -35.15
C SER A 25 20.50 35.39 -35.08
N LYS A 26 21.73 35.48 -34.54
CA LYS A 26 22.67 34.35 -34.48
C LYS A 26 23.11 33.88 -33.10
N PHE A 27 22.50 34.38 -32.01
CA PHE A 27 22.76 33.85 -30.65
C PHE A 27 21.50 33.63 -29.81
N ALA A 28 20.34 33.41 -30.44
CA ALA A 28 19.30 32.61 -29.81
C ALA A 28 19.69 31.13 -29.93
N SER A 29 20.75 30.74 -29.20
CA SER A 29 20.89 29.36 -28.75
C SER A 29 19.65 29.09 -27.91
N THR A 30 18.60 28.60 -28.56
CA THR A 30 17.62 27.78 -27.88
C THR A 30 18.42 26.55 -27.44
N THR A 31 19.03 26.63 -26.26
CA THR A 31 19.23 25.43 -25.47
C THR A 31 17.83 24.84 -25.36
N ARG A 32 17.51 23.88 -26.26
CA ARG A 32 16.45 22.91 -26.01
C ARG A 32 16.84 22.33 -24.67
N ARG A 33 16.20 22.83 -23.61
CA ARG A 33 16.27 22.21 -22.30
C ARG A 33 15.89 20.77 -22.60
N ALA A 34 16.85 19.85 -22.48
CA ALA A 34 16.59 18.44 -22.72
C ALA A 34 15.29 18.13 -21.96
N PRO A 35 14.28 17.50 -22.59
CA PRO A 35 12.99 17.31 -21.96
C PRO A 35 13.26 16.75 -20.57
N GLN A 36 12.85 17.49 -19.55
CA GLN A 36 13.25 17.21 -18.17
C GLN A 36 12.75 15.81 -17.86
N GLN A 37 13.66 14.83 -17.89
CA GLN A 37 13.29 13.42 -17.78
C GLN A 37 12.64 13.23 -16.42
N LEU A 38 11.36 12.85 -16.44
CA LEU A 38 10.58 12.68 -15.22
C LEU A 38 11.27 11.61 -14.37
N PRO A 39 11.55 11.87 -13.08
CA PRO A 39 12.16 10.87 -12.24
C PRO A 39 11.20 9.68 -12.11
N PRO A 40 11.70 8.43 -12.21
CA PRO A 40 10.84 7.25 -12.16
C PRO A 40 10.10 7.18 -10.83
N VAL A 41 8.86 6.72 -10.88
CA VAL A 41 7.97 6.55 -9.72
C VAL A 41 7.64 5.08 -9.51
N VAL A 42 7.81 4.59 -8.29
CA VAL A 42 7.33 3.27 -7.86
C VAL A 42 6.24 3.47 -6.82
N VAL A 43 5.07 2.88 -7.05
CA VAL A 43 3.90 3.01 -6.18
C VAL A 43 3.68 1.72 -5.40
N VAL A 44 3.63 1.82 -4.07
CA VAL A 44 3.28 0.71 -3.16
C VAL A 44 1.85 0.93 -2.64
N PRO A 45 0.88 0.07 -2.98
CA PRO A 45 -0.52 0.28 -2.61
C PRO A 45 -0.77 -0.01 -1.11
N GLY A 46 -1.90 0.48 -0.61
CA GLY A 46 -2.41 0.15 0.73
C GLY A 46 -2.96 -1.28 0.88
N TYR A 47 -3.44 -1.57 2.09
CA TYR A 47 -3.97 -2.88 2.48
C TYR A 47 -5.16 -3.31 1.60
N ALA A 48 -5.18 -4.58 1.16
CA ALA A 48 -6.30 -5.20 0.47
C ALA A 48 -6.81 -4.39 -0.75
N THR A 49 -5.89 -3.85 -1.55
CA THR A 49 -6.22 -2.98 -2.71
C THR A 49 -5.61 -3.43 -4.04
N ASN A 50 -4.91 -4.56 -4.04
CA ASN A 50 -4.47 -5.22 -5.26
C ASN A 50 -5.04 -6.64 -5.34
N GLU A 51 -5.06 -7.16 -6.55
CA GLU A 51 -5.50 -8.52 -6.83
C GLU A 51 -4.61 -9.57 -6.11
N LEU A 52 -5.24 -10.66 -5.69
CA LEU A 52 -4.60 -11.86 -5.18
C LEU A 52 -5.21 -13.08 -5.88
N ASP A 53 -4.36 -13.86 -6.53
CA ASP A 53 -4.73 -15.13 -7.14
C ASP A 53 -4.46 -16.26 -6.15
N ALA A 54 -5.26 -17.32 -6.22
CA ALA A 54 -5.02 -18.56 -5.52
C ALA A 54 -5.04 -19.78 -6.45
N ARG A 55 -4.41 -20.86 -6.00
CA ARG A 55 -4.47 -22.19 -6.60
C ARG A 55 -4.65 -23.22 -5.49
N LEU A 56 -5.62 -24.12 -5.66
CA LEU A 56 -5.91 -25.20 -4.70
C LEU A 56 -5.21 -26.47 -5.15
N THR A 57 -4.35 -27.03 -4.29
CA THR A 57 -3.58 -28.25 -4.56
C THR A 57 -4.29 -29.49 -4.05
N GLU A 58 -3.73 -30.67 -4.28
CA GLU A 58 -4.29 -31.94 -3.78
C GLU A 58 -4.39 -31.99 -2.25
N LEU A 59 -3.51 -31.27 -1.55
CA LEU A 59 -3.51 -31.16 -0.09
C LEU A 59 -4.63 -30.25 0.46
N TYR A 60 -5.39 -29.57 -0.41
CA TYR A 60 -6.49 -28.73 0.03
C TYR A 60 -7.69 -29.60 0.42
N HIS A 61 -8.09 -29.48 1.69
CA HIS A 61 -9.21 -30.18 2.29
C HIS A 61 -10.33 -29.16 2.57
N PRO A 62 -11.27 -28.98 1.63
CA PRO A 62 -12.28 -27.93 1.76
C PRO A 62 -13.30 -28.27 2.85
N SER A 63 -13.81 -27.26 3.55
CA SER A 63 -14.90 -27.44 4.53
C SER A 63 -16.22 -27.89 3.90
N SER A 64 -16.40 -27.68 2.60
CA SER A 64 -17.55 -28.15 1.83
C SER A 64 -17.16 -28.43 0.37
N PRO A 65 -17.92 -29.29 -0.37
CA PRO A 65 -17.66 -29.52 -1.78
C PRO A 65 -17.60 -28.23 -2.62
N ARG A 66 -18.39 -27.22 -2.25
CA ARG A 66 -18.42 -25.92 -2.91
C ARG A 66 -17.08 -25.18 -2.81
N CYS A 67 -16.42 -25.20 -1.65
CA CYS A 67 -15.11 -24.58 -1.49
C CYS A 67 -14.01 -25.28 -2.30
N GLY A 68 -14.21 -26.56 -2.62
CA GLY A 68 -13.35 -27.33 -3.53
C GLY A 68 -13.56 -27.05 -5.02
N ALA A 69 -14.49 -26.17 -5.41
CA ALA A 69 -14.89 -26.02 -6.82
C ALA A 69 -13.76 -25.63 -7.79
N HIS A 70 -12.69 -24.99 -7.29
CA HIS A 70 -11.51 -24.60 -8.06
C HIS A 70 -10.33 -25.59 -7.97
N LYS A 71 -10.48 -26.70 -7.24
CA LYS A 71 -9.43 -27.73 -7.15
C LYS A 71 -9.11 -28.30 -8.52
N ALA A 72 -7.82 -28.45 -8.82
CA ALA A 72 -7.29 -28.88 -10.13
C ALA A 72 -7.65 -27.97 -11.34
N LYS A 73 -8.22 -26.78 -11.13
CA LYS A 73 -8.56 -25.82 -12.22
C LYS A 73 -7.49 -24.74 -12.45
N GLY A 74 -6.34 -24.83 -11.80
CA GLY A 74 -5.26 -23.86 -11.91
C GLY A 74 -5.45 -22.62 -11.04
N TRP A 75 -4.92 -21.49 -11.50
CA TRP A 75 -5.00 -20.21 -10.78
C TRP A 75 -6.34 -19.52 -11.03
N PHE A 76 -6.95 -18.98 -9.97
CA PHE A 76 -8.16 -18.17 -10.05
C PHE A 76 -8.01 -16.91 -9.18
N ARG A 77 -8.76 -15.86 -9.51
CA ARG A 77 -8.78 -14.62 -8.74
C ARG A 77 -9.52 -14.86 -7.42
N LEU A 78 -8.77 -14.86 -6.32
CA LEU A 78 -9.31 -14.99 -4.96
C LEU A 78 -9.77 -13.64 -4.42
N TYR A 79 -8.99 -12.57 -4.66
CA TYR A 79 -9.29 -11.22 -4.21
C TYR A 79 -9.05 -10.18 -5.32
N LEU A 80 -9.91 -9.18 -5.53
CA LEU A 80 -11.29 -9.08 -5.07
C LEU A 80 -12.23 -9.52 -6.19
N ASN A 81 -13.20 -10.35 -5.85
CA ASN A 81 -14.23 -10.79 -6.77
C ASN A 81 -15.59 -10.56 -6.11
N TYR A 82 -16.18 -9.39 -6.33
CA TYR A 82 -17.43 -9.02 -5.65
C TYR A 82 -18.59 -9.94 -5.99
N THR A 83 -18.71 -10.36 -7.24
CA THR A 83 -19.79 -11.27 -7.68
C THR A 83 -19.71 -12.61 -6.94
N ALA A 84 -18.50 -13.12 -6.70
CA ALA A 84 -18.33 -14.34 -5.92
C ALA A 84 -18.68 -14.17 -4.43
N LEU A 85 -18.80 -12.94 -3.90
CA LEU A 85 -19.13 -12.71 -2.50
C LEU A 85 -20.62 -12.40 -2.26
N GLU A 86 -21.46 -12.45 -3.29
CA GLU A 86 -22.92 -12.27 -3.17
C GLU A 86 -23.60 -13.47 -2.52
N ASP A 87 -23.04 -14.68 -2.67
CA ASP A 87 -23.52 -15.89 -1.99
C ASP A 87 -22.77 -16.11 -0.68
N ALA A 88 -23.52 -16.23 0.43
CA ALA A 88 -22.96 -16.45 1.75
C ALA A 88 -22.11 -17.74 1.86
N ALA A 89 -22.39 -18.77 1.05
CA ALA A 89 -21.58 -19.97 1.01
C ALA A 89 -20.21 -19.72 0.36
N ASP A 90 -20.13 -18.85 -0.64
CA ASP A 90 -18.87 -18.48 -1.28
C ASP A 90 -18.05 -17.54 -0.40
N VAL A 91 -18.69 -16.70 0.44
CA VAL A 91 -18.00 -15.91 1.48
C VAL A 91 -17.24 -16.81 2.45
N ARG A 92 -17.82 -17.95 2.85
CA ARG A 92 -17.13 -18.93 3.72
C ARG A 92 -15.94 -19.58 3.02
N CYS A 93 -16.09 -19.95 1.75
CA CYS A 93 -15.00 -20.50 0.95
C CYS A 93 -13.86 -19.50 0.74
N PHE A 94 -14.21 -18.24 0.46
CA PHE A 94 -13.26 -17.14 0.40
C PHE A 94 -12.49 -16.99 1.72
N ALA A 95 -13.20 -16.97 2.87
CA ALA A 95 -12.58 -16.85 4.18
C ALA A 95 -11.58 -17.98 4.46
N GLU A 96 -11.96 -19.22 4.13
CA GLU A 96 -11.11 -20.42 4.30
C GLU A 96 -9.84 -20.33 3.44
N GLN A 97 -9.97 -19.92 2.18
CA GLN A 97 -8.86 -19.85 1.22
C GLN A 97 -7.95 -18.65 1.44
N MET A 98 -8.50 -17.55 1.97
CA MET A 98 -7.73 -16.36 2.34
C MET A 98 -6.94 -16.55 3.62
N ALA A 99 -7.39 -17.40 4.54
CA ALA A 99 -6.78 -17.56 5.85
C ALA A 99 -5.27 -17.91 5.80
N THR A 100 -4.54 -17.42 6.80
CA THR A 100 -3.14 -17.79 7.05
C THR A 100 -3.00 -18.42 8.43
N ALA A 101 -1.90 -19.14 8.65
CA ALA A 101 -1.60 -19.73 9.93
C ALA A 101 -0.18 -19.35 10.36
N TYR A 102 -0.05 -18.91 11.61
CA TYR A 102 1.25 -18.82 12.25
C TYR A 102 1.76 -20.23 12.58
N ASP A 103 2.99 -20.51 12.19
CA ASP A 103 3.65 -21.77 12.46
C ASP A 103 4.82 -21.53 13.43
N ALA A 104 4.64 -21.92 14.69
CA ALA A 104 5.62 -21.68 15.74
C ALA A 104 6.97 -22.38 15.49
N ALA A 105 6.97 -23.51 14.76
CA ALA A 105 8.18 -24.25 14.44
C ALA A 105 9.08 -23.50 13.45
N SER A 106 8.50 -22.86 12.43
CA SER A 106 9.24 -22.00 11.50
C SER A 106 9.32 -20.54 11.93
N ASP A 107 8.58 -20.14 12.97
CA ASP A 107 8.40 -18.75 13.38
C ASP A 107 8.04 -17.88 12.16
N ASP A 108 7.06 -18.31 11.38
CA ASP A 108 6.55 -17.56 10.23
C ASP A 108 5.08 -17.88 9.94
N TYR A 109 4.47 -17.09 9.08
CA TYR A 109 3.11 -17.35 8.59
C TYR A 109 3.15 -18.13 7.27
N ARG A 110 2.18 -19.02 7.11
CA ARG A 110 1.93 -19.77 5.88
C ARG A 110 0.48 -19.66 5.44
N ASN A 111 0.22 -19.92 4.16
CA ASN A 111 -1.13 -20.08 3.67
C ASN A 111 -1.82 -21.25 4.38
N ALA A 112 -3.16 -21.27 4.33
CA ALA A 112 -3.93 -22.48 4.62
C ALA A 112 -3.40 -23.69 3.84
N GLN A 113 -3.51 -24.88 4.44
CA GLN A 113 -2.97 -26.10 3.85
C GLN A 113 -3.58 -26.36 2.47
N GLY A 114 -2.72 -26.60 1.48
CA GLY A 114 -3.14 -26.82 0.10
C GLY A 114 -3.55 -25.56 -0.67
N VAL A 115 -3.42 -24.37 -0.09
CA VAL A 115 -3.64 -23.10 -0.79
C VAL A 115 -2.31 -22.45 -1.16
N GLU A 116 -2.11 -22.21 -2.44
CA GLU A 116 -1.05 -21.36 -2.94
C GLU A 116 -1.59 -20.01 -3.37
N THR A 117 -0.79 -18.96 -3.24
CA THR A 117 -1.17 -17.60 -3.64
C THR A 117 -0.10 -16.95 -4.49
N ARG A 118 -0.54 -16.03 -5.37
CA ARG A 118 0.36 -15.16 -6.12
C ARG A 118 -0.25 -13.78 -6.28
N VAL A 119 0.62 -12.80 -6.45
CA VAL A 119 0.24 -11.42 -6.66
C VAL A 119 0.52 -11.06 -8.13
N PRO A 120 -0.51 -10.91 -8.97
CA PRO A 120 -0.33 -10.57 -10.37
C PRO A 120 0.13 -9.11 -10.55
N PHE A 121 0.50 -8.78 -11.79
CA PHE A 121 0.81 -7.41 -12.24
C PHE A 121 1.94 -6.68 -11.48
N PHE A 122 2.87 -7.39 -10.85
CA PHE A 122 4.02 -6.75 -10.22
C PHE A 122 4.89 -6.00 -11.25
N GLY A 123 5.15 -4.72 -10.99
CA GLY A 123 5.80 -3.80 -11.92
C GLY A 123 4.84 -2.84 -12.62
N SER A 124 3.53 -3.07 -12.53
CA SER A 124 2.49 -2.27 -13.20
C SER A 124 1.50 -1.69 -12.18
N THR A 125 1.03 -0.48 -12.45
CA THR A 125 -0.02 0.21 -11.70
C THR A 125 -1.42 -0.36 -11.97
N ARG A 126 -1.59 -1.19 -13.01
CA ARG A 126 -2.86 -1.89 -13.31
C ARG A 126 -3.37 -2.70 -12.13
N ALA A 127 -2.47 -3.21 -11.30
CA ALA A 127 -2.76 -4.08 -10.16
C ALA A 127 -3.70 -3.46 -9.11
N PHE A 128 -3.79 -2.13 -9.03
CA PHE A 128 -4.48 -1.42 -7.94
C PHE A 128 -5.19 -0.14 -8.40
N ARG A 129 -5.50 -0.01 -9.69
CA ARG A 129 -6.37 1.11 -10.15
C ARG A 129 -7.79 0.93 -9.60
N TYR A 130 -8.29 -0.28 -9.71
CA TYR A 130 -9.61 -0.73 -9.27
C TYR A 130 -9.40 -1.99 -8.41
N PRO A 131 -9.92 -2.05 -7.18
CA PRO A 131 -9.80 -3.24 -6.34
C PRO A 131 -10.47 -4.48 -6.94
N ASP A 132 -11.64 -4.30 -7.56
CA ASP A 132 -12.27 -5.30 -8.42
C ASP A 132 -12.20 -4.80 -9.87
N PRO A 133 -11.48 -5.48 -10.78
CA PRO A 133 -11.34 -5.04 -12.16
C PRO A 133 -12.62 -5.17 -12.99
N ASP A 134 -13.58 -6.00 -12.54
CA ASP A 134 -14.86 -6.27 -13.20
C ASP A 134 -15.95 -5.29 -12.73
N ARG A 135 -15.81 -4.70 -11.53
CA ARG A 135 -16.70 -3.64 -11.02
C ARG A 135 -15.94 -2.33 -10.78
N ARG A 136 -15.89 -1.49 -11.81
CA ARG A 136 -15.15 -0.21 -11.80
C ARG A 136 -15.92 0.98 -11.23
N ASN A 137 -17.03 0.74 -10.55
CA ASN A 137 -17.81 1.77 -9.86
C ASN A 137 -17.05 2.38 -8.66
N PHE A 138 -16.11 1.63 -8.08
CA PHE A 138 -15.17 2.13 -7.08
C PHE A 138 -13.75 2.21 -7.64
N SER A 139 -13.19 3.43 -7.62
CA SER A 139 -11.80 3.69 -8.00
C SER A 139 -10.95 3.82 -6.74
N TYR A 140 -9.82 3.12 -6.70
CA TYR A 140 -8.83 3.27 -5.64
C TYR A 140 -7.73 4.26 -6.04
N MET A 141 -6.82 3.86 -6.92
CA MET A 141 -5.69 4.70 -7.37
C MET A 141 -5.82 5.19 -8.80
N ASP A 142 -6.90 4.87 -9.52
CA ASP A 142 -7.04 5.26 -10.93
C ASP A 142 -6.91 6.78 -11.13
N LYS A 143 -7.59 7.60 -10.32
CA LYS A 143 -7.48 9.06 -10.40
C LYS A 143 -6.05 9.58 -10.18
N PHE A 144 -5.32 8.97 -9.24
CA PHE A 144 -3.93 9.30 -8.95
C PHE A 144 -3.02 8.95 -10.14
N VAL A 145 -3.14 7.72 -10.64
CA VAL A 145 -2.33 7.22 -11.77
C VAL A 145 -2.65 8.03 -13.04
N SER A 146 -3.91 8.27 -13.37
CA SER A 146 -4.30 9.08 -14.52
C SER A 146 -3.85 10.54 -14.42
N ARG A 147 -3.68 11.09 -13.20
CA ARG A 147 -3.06 12.41 -13.04
C ARG A 147 -1.57 12.38 -13.38
N LEU A 148 -0.84 11.35 -12.96
CA LEU A 148 0.57 11.17 -13.34
C LEU A 148 0.70 10.97 -14.85
N GLU A 149 -0.18 10.20 -15.47
CA GLU A 149 -0.14 9.97 -16.93
C GLU A 149 -0.33 11.25 -17.73
N ARG A 150 -1.24 12.14 -17.30
CA ARG A 150 -1.38 13.49 -17.88
C ARG A 150 -0.14 14.36 -17.73
N LEU A 151 0.73 14.07 -16.76
CA LEU A 151 2.02 14.76 -16.58
C LEU A 151 3.14 14.14 -17.41
N GLY A 152 2.88 13.07 -18.18
CA GLY A 152 3.85 12.39 -19.03
C GLY A 152 4.44 11.10 -18.43
N TYR A 153 3.90 10.61 -17.31
CA TYR A 153 4.24 9.28 -16.81
C TYR A 153 3.56 8.18 -17.65
N ARG A 154 4.21 7.01 -17.75
CA ARG A 154 3.75 5.84 -18.49
C ARG A 154 4.03 4.58 -17.69
N ASP A 155 2.98 3.77 -17.51
CA ASP A 155 3.06 2.51 -16.78
C ASP A 155 4.05 1.54 -17.44
N GLY A 156 4.94 0.95 -16.66
CA GLY A 156 6.00 0.06 -17.14
C GLY A 156 7.24 0.77 -17.72
N GLU A 157 7.21 2.09 -17.90
CA GLU A 157 8.35 2.86 -18.44
C GLU A 157 9.02 3.74 -17.37
N ASN A 158 8.28 4.68 -16.79
CA ASN A 158 8.74 5.59 -15.75
C ASN A 158 7.77 5.66 -14.56
N LEU A 159 6.69 4.88 -14.60
CA LEU A 159 5.75 4.66 -13.52
C LEU A 159 5.55 3.16 -13.33
N PHE A 160 5.68 2.69 -12.11
CA PHE A 160 5.66 1.26 -11.79
C PHE A 160 4.81 1.00 -10.55
N GLY A 161 4.15 -0.16 -10.50
CA GLY A 161 3.42 -0.62 -9.33
C GLY A 161 4.14 -1.76 -8.60
N ALA A 162 4.02 -1.79 -7.28
CA ALA A 162 4.57 -2.83 -6.41
C ALA A 162 3.47 -3.47 -5.54
N PRO A 163 2.49 -4.18 -6.13
CA PRO A 163 1.51 -4.94 -5.37
C PRO A 163 2.16 -6.06 -4.55
N TYR A 164 1.52 -6.46 -3.46
CA TYR A 164 2.00 -7.48 -2.52
C TYR A 164 0.86 -8.35 -1.99
N ASP A 165 1.22 -9.42 -1.30
CA ASP A 165 0.25 -10.27 -0.60
C ASP A 165 -0.05 -9.57 0.73
N PHE A 166 -1.16 -8.83 0.74
CA PHE A 166 -1.55 -7.94 1.84
C PHE A 166 -1.98 -8.68 3.11
N ARG A 167 -2.08 -10.01 3.06
CA ARG A 167 -2.34 -10.87 4.23
C ARG A 167 -1.13 -10.97 5.17
N TYR A 168 0.06 -10.65 4.65
CA TYR A 168 1.31 -10.75 5.37
C TYR A 168 1.83 -9.38 5.82
N ALA A 169 2.59 -9.42 6.91
CA ALA A 169 3.44 -8.34 7.38
C ALA A 169 4.91 -8.66 7.08
N VAL A 170 5.83 -7.88 7.65
CA VAL A 170 7.23 -8.28 7.79
C VAL A 170 7.52 -8.60 9.26
N ALA A 171 8.69 -9.18 9.53
CA ALA A 171 9.16 -9.44 10.88
C ALA A 171 10.42 -8.61 11.20
N PRO A 172 10.74 -8.36 12.49
CA PRO A 172 11.97 -7.71 12.89
C PRO A 172 13.20 -8.57 12.55
N PRO A 173 14.42 -7.98 12.51
CA PRO A 173 15.65 -8.74 12.34
C PRO A 173 15.73 -9.92 13.32
N GLY A 174 16.20 -11.08 12.84
CA GLY A 174 16.27 -12.32 13.62
C GLY A 174 15.07 -13.24 13.48
N HIS A 175 13.97 -12.76 12.89
CA HIS A 175 12.77 -13.54 12.60
C HIS A 175 12.62 -13.77 11.08
N PRO A 176 12.32 -15.00 10.62
CA PRO A 176 12.11 -15.24 9.19
C PRO A 176 10.80 -14.59 8.74
N SER A 177 10.76 -14.09 7.50
CA SER A 177 9.56 -13.45 6.94
C SER A 177 9.49 -13.75 5.44
N ARG A 178 9.24 -15.00 5.07
CA ARG A 178 9.41 -15.49 3.69
C ARG A 178 8.67 -14.65 2.65
N VAL A 179 7.40 -14.32 2.89
CA VAL A 179 6.58 -13.53 1.96
C VAL A 179 7.05 -12.07 1.90
N GLY A 180 7.32 -11.46 3.07
CA GLY A 180 7.82 -10.09 3.18
C GLY A 180 9.20 -9.90 2.54
N ASP A 181 10.14 -10.82 2.78
CA ASP A 181 11.49 -10.79 2.23
C ASP A 181 11.49 -11.01 0.72
N ALA A 182 10.64 -11.92 0.23
CA ALA A 182 10.43 -12.08 -1.20
C ALA A 182 9.92 -10.78 -1.84
N PHE A 183 8.94 -10.12 -1.22
CA PHE A 183 8.45 -8.82 -1.68
C PHE A 183 9.55 -7.75 -1.67
N PHE A 184 10.33 -7.62 -0.60
CA PHE A 184 11.44 -6.66 -0.51
C PHE A 184 12.52 -6.94 -1.56
N GLY A 185 12.82 -8.22 -1.83
CA GLY A 185 13.71 -8.61 -2.93
C GLY A 185 13.19 -8.16 -4.29
N ARG A 186 11.88 -8.35 -4.56
CA ARG A 186 11.26 -7.87 -5.82
C ARG A 186 11.24 -6.34 -5.90
N LEU A 187 10.90 -5.65 -4.80
CA LEU A 187 10.84 -4.18 -4.74
C LEU A 187 12.21 -3.55 -4.96
N ARG A 188 13.27 -4.12 -4.35
CA ARG A 188 14.65 -3.71 -4.63
C ARG A 188 14.98 -3.79 -6.12
N ARG A 189 14.72 -4.95 -6.74
CA ARG A 189 14.97 -5.15 -8.17
C ARG A 189 14.14 -4.21 -9.04
N LEU A 190 12.90 -3.92 -8.64
CA LEU A 190 12.05 -2.97 -9.36
C LEU A 190 12.62 -1.55 -9.32
N VAL A 191 13.03 -1.08 -8.14
CA VAL A 191 13.66 0.24 -7.97
C VAL A 191 14.95 0.34 -8.80
N GLU A 192 15.81 -0.67 -8.74
CA GLU A 192 17.05 -0.70 -9.52
C GLU A 192 16.80 -0.73 -11.04
N ARG A 193 15.80 -1.49 -11.51
CA ARG A 193 15.40 -1.51 -12.93
C ARG A 193 14.78 -0.19 -13.37
N ALA A 194 13.89 0.38 -12.57
CA ALA A 194 13.26 1.67 -12.84
C ALA A 194 14.31 2.77 -12.95
N SER A 195 15.31 2.78 -12.06
CA SER A 195 16.45 3.69 -12.15
C SER A 195 17.24 3.50 -13.46
N ARG A 196 17.66 2.27 -13.79
CA ARG A 196 18.41 1.98 -15.03
C ARG A 196 17.64 2.36 -16.30
N ALA A 197 16.36 2.04 -16.37
CA ALA A 197 15.50 2.35 -17.52
C ALA A 197 15.29 3.87 -17.70
N ASN A 198 15.52 4.66 -16.65
CA ASN A 198 15.30 6.11 -16.63
C ASN A 198 16.62 6.88 -16.40
N GLY A 199 17.65 6.53 -17.17
CA GLY A 199 18.92 7.26 -17.21
C GLY A 199 19.80 7.10 -15.97
N GLY A 200 19.56 6.06 -15.16
CA GLY A 200 20.28 5.83 -13.90
C GLY A 200 19.87 6.78 -12.77
N GLY A 201 18.83 7.59 -12.96
CA GLY A 201 18.33 8.52 -11.96
C GLY A 201 17.69 7.82 -10.75
N PRO A 202 17.69 8.45 -9.57
CA PRO A 202 17.05 7.87 -8.38
C PRO A 202 15.51 7.93 -8.47
N VAL A 203 14.85 6.93 -7.89
CA VAL A 203 13.40 6.68 -7.94
C VAL A 203 12.67 7.40 -6.81
N THR A 204 11.49 7.94 -7.10
CA THR A 204 10.53 8.39 -6.08
C THR A 204 9.62 7.22 -5.70
N ILE A 205 9.62 6.83 -4.43
CA ILE A 205 8.71 5.81 -3.91
C ILE A 205 7.50 6.53 -3.31
N VAL A 206 6.32 6.30 -3.89
CA VAL A 206 5.04 6.76 -3.34
C VAL A 206 4.34 5.57 -2.72
N ALA A 207 3.81 5.71 -1.51
CA ALA A 207 3.18 4.61 -0.82
C ALA A 207 1.95 5.06 -0.06
N HIS A 208 0.88 4.27 -0.07
CA HIS A 208 -0.38 4.62 0.59
C HIS A 208 -0.66 3.70 1.77
N SER A 209 -1.14 4.26 2.88
CA SER A 209 -1.63 3.52 4.05
C SER A 209 -0.64 2.44 4.50
N TYR A 210 -1.06 1.18 4.63
CA TYR A 210 -0.20 0.03 4.97
C TYR A 210 1.01 -0.14 4.03
N GLY A 211 0.88 0.24 2.75
CA GLY A 211 2.02 0.27 1.83
C GLY A 211 3.11 1.23 2.28
N GLY A 212 2.75 2.30 3.00
CA GLY A 212 3.68 3.26 3.57
C GLY A 212 4.52 2.67 4.72
N THR A 213 3.90 1.94 5.64
CA THR A 213 4.65 1.24 6.70
C THR A 213 5.54 0.15 6.12
N LEU A 214 5.04 -0.59 5.12
CA LEU A 214 5.81 -1.61 4.41
C LEU A 214 7.01 -1.02 3.65
N ALA A 215 6.81 0.07 2.89
CA ALA A 215 7.87 0.78 2.18
C ALA A 215 8.90 1.40 3.14
N HIS A 216 8.46 1.89 4.30
CA HIS A 216 9.36 2.39 5.34
C HIS A 216 10.26 1.27 5.88
N GLN A 217 9.68 0.12 6.24
CA GLN A 217 10.42 -1.07 6.68
C GLN A 217 11.39 -1.59 5.59
N PHE A 218 11.01 -1.52 4.32
CA PHE A 218 11.90 -1.80 3.19
C PHE A 218 13.13 -0.88 3.21
N LEU A 219 12.91 0.44 3.32
CA LEU A 219 13.98 1.44 3.30
C LEU A 219 14.92 1.31 4.52
N LEU A 220 14.39 1.06 5.72
CA LEU A 220 15.21 0.84 6.93
C LEU A 220 16.18 -0.33 6.76
N ARG A 221 15.76 -1.39 6.08
CA ARG A 221 16.59 -2.59 5.81
C ARG A 221 17.54 -2.42 4.65
N ARG A 222 17.66 -1.25 4.01
CA ARG A 222 18.61 -1.00 2.90
C ARG A 222 19.83 -0.21 3.38
N PRO A 223 21.05 -0.64 3.00
CA PRO A 223 22.27 0.13 3.28
C PRO A 223 22.15 1.57 2.81
N LEU A 224 22.71 2.51 3.58
CA LEU A 224 22.69 3.93 3.23
C LEU A 224 23.24 4.22 1.81
N PRO A 225 24.33 3.57 1.34
CA PRO A 225 24.80 3.75 -0.04
C PRO A 225 23.76 3.37 -1.09
N TRP A 226 22.99 2.30 -0.86
CA TRP A 226 21.93 1.88 -1.77
C TRP A 226 20.80 2.93 -1.79
N ARG A 227 20.37 3.41 -0.62
CA ARG A 227 19.32 4.43 -0.51
C ARG A 227 19.72 5.73 -1.20
N ARG A 228 20.95 6.22 -0.97
CA ARG A 228 21.49 7.44 -1.61
C ARG A 228 21.59 7.30 -3.12
N ARG A 229 21.91 6.12 -3.63
CA ARG A 229 22.02 5.86 -5.06
C ARG A 229 20.65 5.77 -5.77
N PHE A 230 19.70 5.08 -5.15
CA PHE A 230 18.48 4.66 -5.87
C PHE A 230 17.19 5.34 -5.42
N VAL A 231 17.17 6.04 -4.28
CA VAL A 231 15.95 6.63 -3.73
C VAL A 231 16.07 8.15 -3.72
N ARG A 232 15.24 8.82 -4.52
CA ARG A 232 15.17 10.27 -4.60
C ARG A 232 14.35 10.83 -3.46
N ARG A 233 13.16 10.25 -3.26
CA ARG A 233 12.14 10.68 -2.30
C ARG A 233 11.33 9.47 -1.86
N PHE A 234 10.88 9.50 -0.62
CA PHE A 234 9.85 8.62 -0.10
C PHE A 234 8.64 9.50 0.27
N VAL A 235 7.49 9.22 -0.33
CA VAL A 235 6.24 9.96 -0.15
C VAL A 235 5.19 9.02 0.43
N PRO A 236 5.15 8.84 1.75
CA PRO A 236 4.10 8.11 2.42
C PRO A 236 2.83 8.98 2.51
N VAL A 237 1.70 8.43 2.06
CA VAL A 237 0.39 9.06 2.13
C VAL A 237 -0.46 8.27 3.13
N ALA A 238 -0.88 8.92 4.21
CA ALA A 238 -1.74 8.33 5.25
C ALA A 238 -1.20 7.01 5.86
N ALA A 239 0.12 6.88 6.02
CA ALA A 239 0.72 5.69 6.61
C ALA A 239 0.40 5.59 8.12
N PRO A 240 -0.11 4.45 8.62
CA PRO A 240 -0.51 4.29 10.02
C PRO A 240 0.69 4.00 10.92
N TRP A 241 1.60 4.98 11.10
CA TRP A 241 2.83 4.81 11.88
C TRP A 241 2.60 4.31 13.31
N GLY A 242 1.53 4.80 13.94
CA GLY A 242 1.13 4.47 15.30
C GLY A 242 0.27 3.22 15.43
N GLY A 243 -0.17 2.64 14.32
CA GLY A 243 -1.36 1.79 14.28
C GLY A 243 -2.66 2.59 14.21
N VAL A 244 -3.79 1.90 14.09
CA VAL A 244 -5.13 2.46 13.97
C VAL A 244 -6.11 1.70 14.87
N VAL A 245 -6.95 2.42 15.61
CA VAL A 245 -7.99 1.81 16.47
C VAL A 245 -8.97 0.96 15.64
N LEU A 246 -9.18 1.32 14.36
CA LEU A 246 -9.98 0.51 13.43
C LEU A 246 -9.45 -0.92 13.28
N GLY A 247 -8.14 -1.15 13.43
CA GLY A 247 -7.55 -2.50 13.43
C GLY A 247 -8.09 -3.36 14.57
N MET A 248 -8.30 -2.77 15.76
CA MET A 248 -8.92 -3.45 16.90
C MET A 248 -10.39 -3.82 16.60
N LEU A 249 -11.15 -2.90 15.98
CA LEU A 249 -12.54 -3.16 15.59
C LEU A 249 -12.63 -4.32 14.60
N THR A 250 -11.76 -4.36 13.59
CA THR A 250 -11.74 -5.42 12.57
C THR A 250 -11.58 -6.82 13.20
N ILE A 251 -10.70 -6.99 14.19
CA ILE A 251 -10.51 -8.30 14.83
C ILE A 251 -11.61 -8.64 15.87
N VAL A 252 -12.40 -7.66 16.30
CA VAL A 252 -13.55 -7.87 17.20
C VAL A 252 -14.83 -8.19 16.43
N ALA A 253 -15.17 -7.35 15.46
CA ALA A 253 -16.44 -7.36 14.75
C ALA A 253 -16.35 -7.95 13.34
N GLY A 254 -15.14 -8.18 12.81
CA GLY A 254 -14.93 -8.50 11.41
C GLY A 254 -15.04 -7.26 10.51
N ASN A 255 -14.97 -7.46 9.20
CA ASN A 255 -15.06 -6.41 8.19
C ASN A 255 -15.69 -6.99 6.93
N ASN A 256 -16.67 -6.28 6.36
CA ASN A 256 -17.44 -6.74 5.20
C ASN A 256 -16.84 -6.33 3.85
N LEU A 257 -15.59 -5.85 3.81
CA LEU A 257 -14.90 -5.38 2.61
C LEU A 257 -15.59 -4.19 1.91
N GLY A 258 -16.47 -3.47 2.62
CA GLY A 258 -17.31 -2.42 2.05
C GLY A 258 -18.53 -2.96 1.26
N LEU A 259 -18.82 -4.25 1.38
CA LEU A 259 -19.95 -4.91 0.72
C LEU A 259 -21.14 -5.02 1.67
N PRO A 260 -22.29 -4.39 1.35
CA PRO A 260 -23.44 -4.37 2.26
C PRO A 260 -24.08 -5.75 2.48
N PHE A 261 -23.85 -6.71 1.58
CA PHE A 261 -24.40 -8.07 1.62
C PHE A 261 -23.47 -9.10 2.29
N VAL A 262 -22.24 -8.72 2.67
CA VAL A 262 -21.33 -9.62 3.38
C VAL A 262 -21.49 -9.42 4.88
N ASP A 263 -21.82 -10.49 5.60
CA ASP A 263 -21.79 -10.49 7.07
C ASP A 263 -20.34 -10.31 7.55
N PRO A 264 -19.99 -9.23 8.28
CA PRO A 264 -18.63 -9.04 8.78
C PRO A 264 -18.18 -10.18 9.70
N LEU A 265 -19.10 -10.83 10.42
CA LEU A 265 -18.76 -11.96 11.30
C LEU A 265 -18.31 -13.20 10.52
N ALA A 266 -18.78 -13.37 9.28
CA ALA A 266 -18.34 -14.46 8.41
C ALA A 266 -16.85 -14.36 8.04
N LEU A 267 -16.30 -13.14 8.00
CA LEU A 267 -14.88 -12.89 7.71
C LEU A 267 -14.04 -12.68 8.97
N LYS A 268 -14.64 -12.59 10.15
CA LYS A 268 -13.92 -12.35 11.41
C LYS A 268 -12.80 -13.37 11.65
N GLY A 269 -13.07 -14.66 11.43
CA GLY A 269 -12.06 -15.72 11.59
C GLY A 269 -10.87 -15.56 10.64
N GLU A 270 -11.15 -15.19 9.39
CA GLU A 270 -10.13 -14.94 8.38
C GLU A 270 -9.25 -13.75 8.77
N TYR A 271 -9.83 -12.58 9.08
CA TYR A 271 -9.07 -11.41 9.52
C TYR A 271 -8.20 -11.70 10.74
N ARG A 272 -8.72 -12.47 11.70
CA ARG A 272 -7.98 -12.91 12.89
C ARG A 272 -6.76 -13.79 12.57
N SER A 273 -6.80 -14.50 11.45
CA SER A 273 -5.74 -15.40 11.02
C SER A 273 -4.59 -14.67 10.32
N LEU A 274 -4.82 -13.45 9.82
CA LEU A 274 -3.84 -12.69 9.03
C LEU A 274 -2.76 -12.06 9.91
N GLN A 275 -1.50 -12.23 9.52
CA GLN A 275 -0.39 -11.50 10.15
C GLN A 275 -0.57 -9.98 10.03
N SER A 276 -1.07 -9.53 8.88
CA SER A 276 -1.31 -8.12 8.59
C SER A 276 -2.42 -7.48 9.43
N SER A 277 -3.28 -8.26 10.09
CA SER A 277 -4.27 -7.72 11.03
C SER A 277 -3.67 -7.33 12.37
N LEU A 278 -2.55 -7.97 12.76
CA LEU A 278 -1.85 -7.64 14.01
C LEU A 278 -0.97 -6.40 13.86
N TRP A 279 -0.37 -6.18 12.68
CA TRP A 279 0.55 -5.07 12.47
C TRP A 279 -0.07 -3.67 12.72
N PRO A 280 -1.25 -3.32 12.23
CA PRO A 280 -1.84 -1.99 12.44
C PRO A 280 -2.45 -1.82 13.83
N LEU A 281 -2.26 -2.74 14.78
CA LEU A 281 -2.73 -2.54 16.15
C LEU A 281 -2.02 -1.35 16.79
N PRO A 282 -2.73 -0.52 17.57
CA PRO A 282 -2.17 0.63 18.28
C PRO A 282 -0.88 0.29 19.04
N ASN A 283 0.20 1.04 18.78
CA ASN A 283 1.46 0.86 19.47
C ASN A 283 1.63 1.85 20.65
N PRO A 284 2.26 1.40 21.75
CA PRO A 284 2.55 2.25 22.92
C PRO A 284 3.36 3.52 22.65
N ASN A 285 4.17 3.56 21.60
CA ASN A 285 5.04 4.71 21.32
C ASN A 285 4.28 5.89 20.69
N ALA A 286 3.12 5.63 20.08
CA ALA A 286 2.31 6.64 19.40
C ALA A 286 1.06 7.05 20.20
N PHE A 287 0.48 6.13 20.98
CA PHE A 287 -0.71 6.38 21.79
C PHE A 287 -0.32 6.76 23.22
N ARG A 288 -0.96 7.79 23.78
CA ARG A 288 -0.63 8.27 25.13
C ARG A 288 -0.88 7.19 26.17
N ALA A 289 0.00 7.11 27.17
CA ALA A 289 -0.23 6.27 28.32
C ALA A 289 -1.59 6.60 28.96
N GLY A 290 -2.39 5.58 29.25
CA GLY A 290 -3.74 5.73 29.82
C GLY A 290 -4.83 6.16 28.83
N GLN A 291 -4.53 6.43 27.55
CA GLN A 291 -5.56 6.77 26.57
C GLN A 291 -6.51 5.58 26.33
N PRO A 292 -7.82 5.70 26.65
CA PRO A 292 -8.79 4.64 26.40
C PRO A 292 -8.95 4.36 24.91
N LEU A 293 -8.82 3.10 24.49
CA LEU A 293 -9.06 2.68 23.10
C LEU A 293 -10.29 1.79 22.98
N VAL A 294 -10.48 0.86 23.91
CA VAL A 294 -11.67 0.02 24.02
C VAL A 294 -12.16 0.06 25.46
N THR A 295 -13.43 0.37 25.66
CA THR A 295 -14.06 0.36 26.98
C THR A 295 -15.17 -0.68 26.99
N THR A 296 -15.11 -1.62 27.92
CA THR A 296 -16.16 -2.60 28.19
C THR A 296 -16.82 -2.29 29.53
N ARG A 297 -17.82 -3.09 29.93
CA ARG A 297 -18.44 -2.97 31.27
C ARG A 297 -17.46 -3.29 32.40
N SER A 298 -16.42 -4.09 32.15
CA SER A 298 -15.51 -4.61 33.18
C SER A 298 -14.10 -4.03 33.10
N ARG A 299 -13.65 -3.54 31.94
CA ARG A 299 -12.28 -3.08 31.74
C ARG A 299 -12.16 -2.05 30.62
N THR A 300 -11.20 -1.15 30.78
CA THR A 300 -10.69 -0.28 29.71
C THR A 300 -9.35 -0.79 29.23
N TYR A 301 -9.16 -0.86 27.91
CA TYR A 301 -7.91 -1.26 27.26
C TYR A 301 -7.28 -0.07 26.56
N THR A 302 -5.98 0.10 26.76
CA THR A 302 -5.13 1.08 26.10
C THR A 302 -4.18 0.40 25.11
N ALA A 303 -3.32 1.17 24.42
CA ALA A 303 -2.27 0.59 23.58
C ALA A 303 -1.26 -0.25 24.37
N HIS A 304 -1.16 -0.06 25.70
CA HIS A 304 -0.24 -0.81 26.56
C HIS A 304 -0.86 -2.14 27.03
N ASP A 305 -2.17 -2.31 26.88
CA ASP A 305 -2.91 -3.51 27.28
C ASP A 305 -3.15 -4.46 26.10
N MET A 306 -2.41 -4.35 25.00
CA MET A 306 -2.76 -5.05 23.75
C MET A 306 -2.74 -6.58 23.89
N ALA A 307 -1.83 -7.14 24.69
CA ALA A 307 -1.81 -8.58 24.97
C ALA A 307 -3.08 -9.03 25.71
N ASP A 308 -3.45 -8.32 26.78
CA ASP A 308 -4.67 -8.60 27.54
C ASP A 308 -5.94 -8.38 26.72
N PHE A 309 -5.93 -7.39 25.82
CA PHE A 309 -7.01 -7.16 24.88
C PHE A 309 -7.18 -8.37 23.94
N LEU A 310 -6.08 -8.85 23.34
CA LEU A 310 -6.11 -10.03 22.47
C LEU A 310 -6.63 -11.26 23.22
N ASP A 311 -6.19 -11.49 24.46
CA ASP A 311 -6.69 -12.58 25.29
C ASP A 311 -8.20 -12.48 25.52
N ALA A 312 -8.68 -11.31 25.95
CA ALA A 312 -10.08 -11.05 26.28
C ALA A 312 -11.05 -11.25 25.10
N ILE A 313 -10.58 -11.13 23.86
CA ILE A 313 -11.39 -11.35 22.65
C ILE A 313 -11.21 -12.75 22.05
N GLY A 314 -10.54 -13.66 22.76
CA GLY A 314 -10.30 -15.04 22.37
C GLY A 314 -9.20 -15.21 21.32
N LEU A 315 -8.19 -14.35 21.33
CA LEU A 315 -7.03 -14.32 20.41
C LEU A 315 -5.70 -14.58 21.14
N GLY A 316 -5.72 -15.36 22.23
CA GLY A 316 -4.52 -15.67 23.01
C GLY A 316 -3.35 -16.23 22.19
N ALA A 317 -3.63 -17.06 21.18
CA ALA A 317 -2.60 -17.59 20.27
C ALA A 317 -1.86 -16.52 19.44
N ALA A 318 -2.44 -15.32 19.30
CA ALA A 318 -1.83 -14.20 18.57
C ALA A 318 -0.92 -13.32 19.47
N ILE A 319 -0.93 -13.51 20.79
CA ILE A 319 -0.15 -12.69 21.73
C ILE A 319 1.35 -12.83 21.46
N VAL A 320 1.85 -14.06 21.36
CA VAL A 320 3.28 -14.32 21.11
C VAL A 320 3.70 -13.72 19.76
N PRO A 321 3.03 -14.01 18.62
CA PRO A 321 3.34 -13.36 17.34
C PRO A 321 3.28 -11.82 17.39
N TYR A 322 2.31 -11.25 18.09
CA TYR A 322 2.21 -9.79 18.24
C TYR A 322 3.44 -9.23 18.99
N GLN A 323 3.79 -9.81 20.13
CA GLN A 323 4.90 -9.32 20.96
C GLN A 323 6.27 -9.53 20.32
N SER A 324 6.51 -10.66 19.66
CA SER A 324 7.82 -10.98 19.08
C SER A 324 7.99 -10.45 17.65
N ARG A 325 6.91 -10.36 16.86
CA ARG A 325 7.01 -10.06 15.41
C ARG A 325 6.44 -8.71 15.01
N VAL A 326 5.53 -8.13 15.80
CA VAL A 326 4.87 -6.85 15.45
C VAL A 326 5.42 -5.71 16.28
N LEU A 327 5.32 -5.80 17.60
CA LEU A 327 5.71 -4.71 18.50
C LEU A 327 7.15 -4.20 18.29
N PRO A 328 8.16 -5.05 17.99
CA PRO A 328 9.52 -4.59 17.76
C PRO A 328 9.71 -3.80 16.45
N LEU A 329 8.76 -3.84 15.52
CA LEU A 329 8.83 -3.06 14.27
C LEU A 329 8.61 -1.54 14.50
N PHE A 330 8.13 -1.16 15.68
CA PHE A 330 7.80 0.21 16.07
C PHE A 330 8.79 0.83 17.07
N ARG A 331 9.90 0.15 17.37
CA ARG A 331 10.93 0.62 18.30
C ARG A 331 11.97 1.49 17.63
#